data_AF-A0A4R6UCQ2-F1
#
_entry.id   AF-A0A4R6UCQ2-F1
#
_cell.length_a   1.000
_cell.length_b   1.000
_cell.length_c   1.000
_cell.angle_alpha   90.00
_cell.angle_beta   90.00
_cell.angle_gamma   90.00
#
_symmetry.space_group_name_H-M   'P 1'
#
loop_
_entity.id
_entity.type
_entity.pdbx_description
1 polymer ?
#
loop_
_entity_poly.entity_id
_entity_poly.type
_entity_poly.pdbx_seq_one_letter_code
_entity_poly.pdbx_strand_id
1 'polypeptide(L)'
;MPKKYLYTYIAGVLLTALFVVWYQEVTLRTIADSLFTISLLFLCVGLFSKIFGAGFFNGFISGLKKLRRLESGEQSSNTPSEQHTKTHPARLFLVVGGTFLVLSLVLAYL
;
A
#
# COMPACT_ATOMS: atom_id res chain seq x y z
N MET A 1 -1.45 -18.33 -10.86
CA MET A 1 -1.11 -17.05 -10.19
C MET A 1 0.26 -16.58 -10.64
N PRO A 2 0.49 -15.29 -10.90
CA PRO A 2 1.81 -14.78 -11.26
C PRO A 2 2.79 -15.00 -10.10
N LYS A 3 4.01 -15.48 -10.37
CA LYS A 3 5.05 -15.77 -9.35
C LYS A 3 5.24 -14.64 -8.33
N LYS A 4 5.01 -13.40 -8.75
CA LYS A 4 5.08 -12.18 -7.92
C LYS A 4 4.15 -12.20 -6.70
N TYR A 5 2.94 -12.76 -6.81
CA TYR A 5 1.96 -12.89 -5.72
C TYR A 5 2.44 -13.86 -4.66
N LEU A 6 3.07 -14.96 -5.08
CA LEU A 6 3.61 -15.98 -4.19
C LEU A 6 4.72 -15.39 -3.31
N TYR A 7 5.66 -14.62 -3.90
CA TYR A 7 6.73 -13.98 -3.13
C TYR A 7 6.19 -12.95 -2.12
N THR A 8 5.16 -12.18 -2.46
CA THR A 8 4.56 -11.21 -1.52
C THR A 8 3.87 -11.92 -0.36
N TYR A 9 3.23 -13.05 -0.64
CA TYR A 9 2.58 -13.87 0.38
C TYR A 9 3.60 -14.53 1.31
N ILE A 10 4.66 -15.13 0.75
CA ILE A 10 5.77 -15.72 1.52
C ILE A 10 6.42 -14.65 2.41
N ALA A 11 6.68 -13.46 1.87
CA ALA A 11 7.23 -12.35 2.65
C ALA A 11 6.30 -11.95 3.81
N GLY A 12 4.99 -11.83 3.57
CA GLY A 12 4.00 -11.52 4.61
C GLY A 12 3.94 -12.57 5.72
N VAL A 13 3.94 -13.87 5.35
CA VAL A 13 3.96 -14.98 6.31
C VAL A 13 5.25 -14.97 7.13
N LEU A 14 6.39 -14.76 6.49
CA LEU A 14 7.70 -14.77 7.16
C LEU A 14 7.84 -13.59 8.13
N LEU A 15 7.33 -12.42 7.75
CA LEU A 15 7.26 -11.23 8.60
C LEU A 15 6.33 -11.44 9.81
N THR A 16 5.21 -12.15 9.60
CA THR A 16 4.30 -12.53 10.69
C THR A 16 4.95 -13.52 11.64
N ALA A 17 5.60 -14.57 11.12
CA ALA A 17 6.32 -15.54 11.94
C ALA A 17 7.41 -14.86 12.78
N LEU A 18 8.15 -13.91 12.20
CA LEU A 18 9.19 -13.16 12.89
C LEU A 18 8.61 -12.26 13.99
N PHE A 19 7.46 -11.64 13.75
CA PHE A 19 6.77 -10.81 14.74
C PHE A 19 6.19 -11.64 15.90
N VAL A 20 5.65 -12.83 15.61
CA VAL A 20 5.13 -13.76 16.62
C VAL A 20 6.26 -14.33 17.47
N VAL A 21 7.41 -14.67 16.90
CA VAL A 21 8.59 -15.14 17.66
C VAL A 21 9.13 -14.07 18.62
N TRP A 22 8.91 -12.79 18.33
CA TRP A 22 9.25 -11.71 19.25
C TRP A 22 8.42 -11.77 20.53
N TYR A 23 7.17 -12.21 20.44
CA TYR A 23 6.32 -12.45 21.61
C TYR A 23 6.63 -13.83 22.19
N GLN A 24 7.16 -13.87 23.41
CA GLN A 24 7.52 -15.13 24.06
C GLN A 24 6.31 -16.04 24.37
N GLU A 25 5.10 -15.48 24.38
CA GLU A 25 3.86 -16.24 24.55
C GLU A 25 3.02 -16.24 23.27
N VAL A 26 3.01 -17.39 22.60
CA VAL A 26 2.23 -17.62 21.39
C VAL A 26 0.80 -18.00 21.79
N THR A 27 -0.04 -16.99 22.02
CA THR A 27 -1.49 -17.20 22.19
C THR A 27 -2.23 -16.88 20.89
N LEU A 28 -3.43 -17.44 20.70
CA LEU A 28 -4.29 -17.13 19.55
C LEU A 28 -4.52 -15.63 19.39
N ARG A 29 -4.63 -14.92 20.52
CA ARG A 29 -4.77 -13.46 20.56
C ARG A 29 -3.52 -12.74 20.06
N THR A 30 -2.33 -13.16 20.50
CA THR A 30 -1.05 -12.62 20.02
C THR A 30 -0.88 -12.81 18.51
N ILE A 31 -1.28 -13.97 17.99
CA ILE A 31 -1.25 -14.26 16.55
C ILE A 31 -2.21 -13.33 15.81
N ALA A 32 -3.45 -13.19 16.29
CA ALA A 32 -4.46 -12.33 15.66
C ALA A 32 -4.00 -10.86 15.61
N ASP A 33 -3.47 -10.32 16.71
CA ASP A 33 -2.96 -8.94 16.81
C ASP A 33 -1.75 -8.70 15.90
N SER A 34 -0.83 -9.67 15.83
CA SER A 34 0.32 -9.60 14.93
C SER A 34 -0.11 -9.59 13.46
N LEU A 35 -1.05 -10.48 13.11
CA LEU A 35 -1.61 -10.61 11.77
C LEU A 35 -2.38 -9.34 11.36
N PHE A 36 -3.10 -8.73 12.31
CA PHE A 36 -3.80 -7.46 12.11
C PHE A 36 -2.82 -6.33 11.82
N THR A 37 -1.78 -6.20 12.64
CA THR A 37 -0.76 -5.13 12.51
C THR A 37 -0.05 -5.20 11.16
N ILE A 38 0.33 -6.40 10.75
CA ILE A 38 1.01 -6.63 9.46
C ILE A 38 0.04 -6.38 8.30
N SER A 39 -1.20 -6.85 8.40
CA SER A 39 -2.24 -6.55 7.41
C SER A 39 -2.40 -5.04 7.21
N LEU A 40 -2.46 -4.27 8.30
CA LEU A 40 -2.58 -2.81 8.26
C LEU A 40 -1.41 -2.17 7.53
N LEU A 41 -0.19 -2.64 7.82
CA LEU A 41 1.02 -2.15 7.17
C LEU A 41 1.01 -2.41 5.66
N PHE A 42 0.63 -3.62 5.23
CA PHE A 42 0.47 -3.95 3.81
C PHE A 42 -0.65 -3.13 3.13
N LEU A 43 -1.77 -2.89 3.82
CA LEU A 43 -2.86 -2.04 3.35
C LEU A 43 -2.41 -0.59 3.19
N CYS A 44 -1.73 -0.02 4.17
CA CYS A 44 -1.17 1.32 4.10
C CYS A 44 -0.20 1.46 2.92
N VAL A 45 0.77 0.55 2.78
CA VAL A 45 1.72 0.58 1.66
C VAL A 45 1.02 0.44 0.31
N GLY A 46 0.00 -0.42 0.22
CA GLY A 46 -0.83 -0.57 -0.97
C GLY A 46 -1.64 0.69 -1.31
N LEU A 47 -2.22 1.34 -0.30
CA LEU A 47 -2.99 2.58 -0.46
C LEU A 47 -2.09 3.74 -0.87
N PHE A 48 -0.95 3.91 -0.21
CA PHE A 48 0.04 4.91 -0.57
C PHE A 48 0.57 4.68 -1.99
N SER A 49 0.93 3.44 -2.35
CA SER A 49 1.35 3.11 -3.71
C SER A 49 0.25 3.40 -4.74
N LYS A 50 -1.03 3.23 -4.38
CA LYS A 50 -2.16 3.58 -5.24
C LYS A 50 -2.29 5.09 -5.41
N ILE A 51 -2.18 5.86 -4.33
CA ILE A 51 -2.30 7.33 -4.34
C ILE A 51 -1.13 7.95 -5.11
N PHE A 52 0.10 7.58 -4.77
CA PHE A 52 1.30 8.07 -5.45
C PHE A 52 1.39 7.58 -6.90
N GLY A 53 1.04 6.32 -7.16
CA GLY A 53 1.02 5.74 -8.50
C GLY A 53 -0.10 6.26 -9.41
N ALA A 54 -1.20 6.78 -8.86
CA ALA A 54 -2.29 7.39 -9.62
C ALA A 54 -1.98 8.82 -10.09
N GLY A 55 -0.74 9.30 -9.88
CA GLY A 55 -0.33 10.63 -10.31
C GLY A 55 -0.66 11.73 -9.30
N PHE A 56 -0.88 11.41 -8.02
CA PHE A 56 -1.04 12.42 -6.96
C PHE A 56 0.12 13.43 -6.98
N PHE A 57 1.35 12.95 -7.12
CA PHE A 57 2.53 13.83 -7.18
C PHE A 57 2.55 14.68 -8.45
N ASN A 58 2.12 14.14 -9.60
CA ASN A 58 1.97 14.90 -10.84
C ASN A 58 0.89 15.98 -10.71
N GLY A 59 -0.25 15.67 -10.07
CA GLY A 59 -1.30 16.63 -9.76
C GLY A 59 -0.86 17.71 -8.79
N PHE A 60 -0.08 17.35 -7.76
CA PHE A 60 0.48 18.27 -6.78
C PHE A 60 1.50 19.22 -7.40
N ILE A 61 2.46 18.69 -8.17
CA ILE A 61 3.44 19.49 -8.93
C ILE A 61 2.73 20.39 -9.96
N SER A 62 1.72 19.87 -10.66
CA SER A 62 0.91 20.66 -11.59
C SER A 62 0.15 21.79 -10.88
N GLY A 63 -0.41 21.51 -9.70
CA GLY A 63 -1.08 22.51 -8.84
C GLY A 63 -0.14 23.61 -8.37
N LEU A 64 1.06 23.26 -7.88
CA LEU A 64 2.09 24.22 -7.50
C LEU A 64 2.59 25.04 -8.68
N LYS A 65 2.79 24.40 -9.84
CA LYS A 65 3.20 25.07 -11.07
C LYS A 65 2.13 26.04 -11.56
N LYS A 66 0.85 25.70 -11.38
CA LYS A 66 -0.30 26.57 -11.69
C LYS A 66 -0.38 27.76 -10.72
N LEU A 67 -0.13 27.54 -9.43
CA LEU A 67 -0.10 28.60 -8.41
C LEU A 67 1.03 29.61 -8.68
N ARG A 68 2.25 29.11 -8.94
CA ARG A 68 3.41 29.96 -9.30
C ARG A 68 3.18 30.75 -10.59
N ARG A 69 2.46 30.16 -11.56
CA ARG A 69 2.11 30.84 -12.83
C ARG A 69 1.05 31.92 -12.68
N LEU A 70 0.11 31.75 -11.75
CA LEU A 70 -0.87 32.79 -11.40
C LEU A 70 -0.21 34.02 -10.77
N GLU A 71 0.86 33.82 -10.00
CA GLU A 71 1.69 34.92 -9.47
C GLU A 71 2.53 35.62 -10.55
N SER A 72 2.89 34.92 -11.63
CA SER A 72 3.88 35.40 -12.61
C SER A 72 3.30 35.84 -13.97
N GLY A 73 1.98 35.75 -14.17
CA GLY A 73 1.27 36.30 -15.35
C GLY A 73 1.51 35.59 -16.69
N GLU A 74 2.22 34.47 -16.74
CA GLU A 74 2.58 33.78 -18.00
C GLU A 74 1.50 32.83 -18.53
N GLN A 75 1.08 33.05 -19.79
CA GLN A 75 0.03 32.29 -20.47
C GLN A 75 0.59 31.11 -21.29
N SER A 76 0.23 29.89 -20.86
CA SER A 76 0.05 28.62 -21.58
C SER A 76 1.06 28.18 -22.67
N SER A 77 1.88 27.17 -22.34
CA SER A 77 2.23 26.10 -23.29
C SER A 77 1.74 24.75 -22.75
N ASN A 78 0.90 24.09 -23.54
CA ASN A 78 0.32 22.78 -23.27
C ASN A 78 1.43 21.72 -23.30
N THR A 79 1.91 21.29 -22.13
CA THR A 79 2.67 20.04 -22.03
C THR A 79 1.70 18.87 -21.85
N PRO A 80 1.71 17.85 -22.72
CA PRO A 80 0.85 16.69 -22.59
C PRO A 80 1.06 16.05 -21.22
N SER A 81 -0.04 15.84 -20.48
CA SER A 81 -0.01 15.10 -19.24
C SER A 81 0.34 13.66 -19.58
N GLU A 82 1.61 13.28 -19.41
CA GLU A 82 2.06 11.91 -19.59
C GLU A 82 1.27 11.00 -18.65
N GLN A 83 0.30 10.33 -19.24
CA GLN A 83 -0.59 9.37 -18.62
C GLN A 83 0.23 8.11 -18.37
N HIS A 84 1.07 8.14 -17.34
CA HIS A 84 1.79 6.98 -16.85
C HIS A 84 0.83 6.05 -16.10
N THR A 85 -0.04 5.38 -16.85
CA THR A 85 -0.81 4.23 -16.38
C THR A 85 0.11 3.02 -16.31
N LYS A 86 1.12 3.07 -15.44
CA LYS A 86 1.87 1.87 -15.06
C LYS A 86 1.20 1.32 -13.81
N THR A 87 0.30 0.37 -14.03
CA THR A 87 -0.38 -0.47 -13.05
C THR A 87 0.66 -1.28 -12.27
N HIS A 88 1.32 -0.63 -11.34
CA HIS A 88 2.46 -1.15 -10.58
C HIS A 88 2.05 -1.16 -9.09
N PRO A 89 2.71 -1.97 -8.27
CA PRO A 89 2.26 -3.06 -7.38
C PRO A 89 1.13 -2.82 -6.34
N ALA A 90 0.45 -1.68 -6.32
CA ALA A 90 -0.56 -1.34 -5.31
C ALA A 90 -1.70 -2.38 -5.16
N ARG A 91 -2.20 -2.92 -6.28
CA ARG A 91 -3.26 -3.95 -6.27
C ARG A 91 -2.81 -5.23 -5.56
N LEU A 92 -1.54 -5.58 -5.68
CA LEU A 92 -0.94 -6.75 -5.05
C LEU A 92 -0.93 -6.59 -3.52
N PHE A 93 -0.40 -5.46 -3.03
CA PHE A 93 -0.34 -5.16 -1.60
C PHE A 93 -1.73 -5.03 -0.97
N LEU A 94 -2.70 -4.43 -1.68
CA LEU A 94 -4.08 -4.31 -1.20
C LEU A 94 -4.78 -5.67 -1.09
N VAL A 95 -4.59 -6.56 -2.07
CA VAL A 95 -5.20 -7.91 -2.03
C VAL A 95 -4.58 -8.74 -0.91
N VAL A 96 -3.25 -8.76 -0.80
CA VAL A 96 -2.55 -9.52 0.25
C VAL A 96 -2.88 -8.97 1.64
N GLY A 97 -2.82 -7.65 1.82
CA GLY A 97 -3.19 -6.99 3.08
C GLY A 97 -4.64 -7.28 3.45
N GLY A 98 -5.58 -7.17 2.50
CA GLY A 98 -7.00 -7.48 2.71
C GLY A 98 -7.23 -8.95 3.12
N THR A 99 -6.56 -9.91 2.48
CA THR A 99 -6.67 -11.33 2.88
C THR A 99 -6.14 -11.59 4.28
N PHE A 100 -5.01 -10.97 4.66
CA PHE A 100 -4.48 -11.08 6.02
C PHE A 100 -5.40 -10.41 7.05
N LEU A 101 -6.10 -9.34 6.67
CA LEU A 101 -7.07 -8.66 7.54
C LEU A 101 -8.24 -9.57 7.87
N VAL A 102 -8.83 -10.16 6.83
CA VAL A 102 -9.96 -11.09 6.98
C VAL A 102 -9.54 -12.29 7.83
N LEU A 103 -8.35 -12.84 7.58
CA LEU A 103 -7.83 -13.97 8.35
C LEU A 103 -7.61 -13.60 9.83
N SER A 104 -7.09 -12.40 10.11
CA SER A 104 -6.93 -11.88 11.46
C SER A 104 -8.27 -11.73 12.18
N LEU A 105 -9.28 -11.19 11.49
CA LEU A 105 -10.63 -11.05 12.02
C LEU A 105 -11.25 -12.42 12.33
N VAL A 106 -11.12 -13.39 11.44
CA VAL A 106 -11.62 -14.75 11.70
C VAL A 106 -10.95 -15.36 12.93
N LEU A 107 -9.63 -15.22 13.07
CA LEU A 107 -8.91 -15.71 14.26
C LEU A 107 -9.28 -14.97 15.55
N ALA A 108 -9.60 -13.68 15.48
CA ALA A 108 -9.95 -12.88 16.66
C ALA A 108 -11.33 -13.23 17.24
N TYR A 109 -12.22 -13.79 16.42
CA TYR A 109 -13.59 -14.17 16.79
C TYR A 109 -13.77 -15.69 17.00
N LEU A 110 -12.69 -16.47 16.93
CA LEU A 110 -12.65 -17.91 17.18
C LEU A 110 -12.17 -18.21 18.60
#